data_AF-A0AAU6PFH5-F1
#
_entry.id   AF-A0AAU6PFH5-F1
#
_cell.length_a   1.000
_cell.length_b   1.000
_cell.length_c   1.000
_cell.angle_alpha   90.00
_cell.angle_beta   90.00
_cell.angle_gamma   90.00
#
_symmetry.space_group_name_H-M   'P 1'
#
loop_
_entity.id
_entity.type
_entity.pdbx_description
1 polymer ?
#
loop_
_entity_poly.entity_id
_entity_poly.type
_entity_poly.pdbx_seq_one_letter_code
_entity_poly.pdbx_strand_id
1 'polypeptide(L)'
;MSEGLTIDNIQDLIIVIREIPVIIDSDVAKLYGVQTKEVNQAVKNNPDKFPQGFILELDKNELENLRSKNLTTNALESKSKNLRSQNATANLSKTRVTPKAFTEQGLYMLATILKSKQATKTTLQIITTFAKIRNLKQDFNQVLNETNEETKNTIGAKFGAGLMEIFLDEGLESQSSETKINFQCLA
;
A
#
# COMPACT_ATOMS: atom_id res chain seq x y z
N MET A 1 -24.37 15.26 6.34
CA MET A 1 -23.07 15.36 5.65
C MET A 1 -22.18 14.31 6.29
N SER A 2 -22.01 13.16 5.65
CA SER A 2 -21.21 12.05 6.18
C SER A 2 -19.74 12.40 6.01
N GLU A 3 -19.04 12.57 7.13
CA GLU A 3 -17.60 12.73 7.21
C GLU A 3 -16.93 11.66 6.35
N GLY A 4 -16.25 12.11 5.29
CA GLY A 4 -15.46 11.24 4.44
C GLY A 4 -14.31 10.71 5.27
N LEU A 5 -14.31 9.40 5.56
CA LEU A 5 -13.11 8.68 5.96
C LEU A 5 -12.02 9.06 4.95
N THR A 6 -10.98 9.74 5.42
CA THR A 6 -9.74 9.94 4.67
C THR A 6 -9.30 8.57 4.20
N ILE A 7 -9.43 8.31 2.90
CA ILE A 7 -8.93 7.07 2.32
C ILE A 7 -7.42 7.20 2.45
N ASP A 8 -6.83 6.52 3.42
CA ASP A 8 -5.39 6.29 3.45
C ASP A 8 -5.00 5.85 2.02
N ASN A 9 -4.08 6.58 1.38
CA ASN A 9 -3.72 6.30 0.01
C ASN A 9 -3.30 4.83 -0.08
N ILE A 10 -3.87 4.06 -1.02
CA ILE A 10 -3.63 2.61 -1.14
C ILE A 10 -2.13 2.31 -1.21
N GLN A 11 -1.37 3.25 -1.77
CA GLN A 11 0.08 3.20 -1.90
C GLN A 11 0.80 3.10 -0.54
N ASP A 12 0.34 3.83 0.47
CA ASP A 12 0.94 3.83 1.81
C ASP A 12 0.71 2.50 2.54
N LEU A 13 -0.33 1.78 2.12
CA LEU A 13 -0.70 0.45 2.64
C LEU A 13 0.05 -0.68 1.92
N ILE A 14 0.73 -0.40 0.80
CA ILE A 14 1.54 -1.38 0.10
C ILE A 14 2.88 -1.51 0.81
N ILE A 15 3.14 -2.73 1.29
CA ILE A 15 4.41 -3.11 1.90
C ILE A 15 5.10 -4.16 1.05
N VAL A 16 6.43 -4.17 1.06
CA VAL A 16 7.21 -5.17 0.34
C VAL A 16 7.69 -6.23 1.30
N ILE A 17 7.27 -7.48 1.07
CA ILE A 17 7.69 -8.66 1.83
C ILE A 17 8.24 -9.69 0.86
N ARG A 18 9.49 -10.12 1.07
CA ARG A 18 10.20 -11.05 0.17
C ARG A 18 10.15 -10.57 -1.29
N GLU A 19 10.36 -9.27 -1.50
CA GLU A 19 10.27 -8.59 -2.81
C GLU A 19 8.88 -8.56 -3.46
N ILE A 20 7.85 -9.04 -2.77
CA ILE A 20 6.48 -9.06 -3.25
C ILE A 20 5.70 -7.91 -2.60
N PRO A 21 5.08 -7.01 -3.39
CA PRO A 21 4.20 -5.99 -2.85
C PRO A 21 2.89 -6.64 -2.36
N VAL A 22 2.55 -6.37 -1.11
CA VAL A 22 1.38 -6.95 -0.44
C VAL A 22 0.64 -5.91 0.42
N ILE A 23 -0.62 -6.20 0.72
CA ILE A 23 -1.46 -5.43 1.66
C ILE A 23 -1.91 -6.35 2.79
N ILE A 24 -1.83 -5.88 4.04
CA ILE A 24 -2.25 -6.64 5.22
C ILE A 24 -3.77 -6.76 5.30
N ASP A 25 -4.28 -7.90 5.78
CA ASP A 25 -5.71 -8.19 5.95
C ASP A 25 -6.49 -7.09 6.69
N SER A 26 -5.90 -6.46 7.71
CA SER A 26 -6.48 -5.30 8.41
C SER A 26 -6.69 -4.10 7.52
N ASP A 27 -5.76 -3.80 6.63
CA ASP A 27 -5.81 -2.64 5.75
C ASP A 27 -6.72 -2.91 4.55
N VAL A 28 -6.69 -4.13 4.01
CA VAL A 28 -7.70 -4.59 3.05
C VAL A 28 -9.10 -4.44 3.63
N ALA A 29 -9.32 -4.82 4.88
CA ALA A 29 -10.62 -4.71 5.53
C ALA A 29 -11.10 -3.24 5.63
N LYS A 30 -10.21 -2.33 6.05
CA LYS A 30 -10.49 -0.88 6.07
C LYS A 30 -10.86 -0.36 4.68
N LEU A 31 -10.05 -0.69 3.68
CA LEU A 31 -10.24 -0.28 2.29
C LEU A 31 -11.59 -0.75 1.73
N TYR A 32 -12.01 -1.97 2.07
CA TYR A 32 -13.27 -2.57 1.60
C TYR A 32 -14.48 -2.19 2.46
N GLY A 33 -14.28 -1.53 3.60
CA GLY A 33 -15.33 -1.17 4.55
C GLY A 33 -15.94 -2.38 5.28
N VAL A 34 -15.15 -3.42 5.50
CA VAL A 34 -15.56 -4.69 6.15
C VAL A 34 -14.67 -4.97 7.37
N GLN A 35 -15.06 -5.93 8.20
CA GLN A 35 -14.19 -6.38 9.29
C GLN A 35 -13.08 -7.31 8.78
N THR A 36 -11.90 -7.30 9.42
CA THR A 36 -10.78 -8.22 9.08
C THR A 36 -11.20 -9.68 9.15
N LYS A 37 -12.11 -10.03 10.07
CA LYS A 37 -12.69 -11.38 10.16
C LYS A 37 -13.45 -11.77 8.88
N GLU A 38 -14.14 -10.84 8.24
CA GLU A 38 -14.90 -11.10 7.01
C GLU A 38 -13.98 -11.39 5.83
N VAL A 39 -12.88 -10.63 5.70
CA VAL A 39 -11.82 -10.91 4.71
C VAL A 39 -11.24 -12.31 4.92
N ASN A 40 -10.90 -12.64 6.17
CA ASN A 40 -10.34 -13.95 6.52
C ASN A 40 -11.35 -15.09 6.33
N GLN A 41 -12.63 -14.85 6.57
CA GLN A 41 -13.70 -15.81 6.32
C GLN A 41 -13.93 -16.02 4.82
N ALA A 42 -13.84 -14.96 4.00
CA ALA A 42 -13.93 -15.05 2.54
C ALA A 42 -12.85 -15.98 1.97
N VAL A 43 -11.61 -15.85 2.45
CA VAL A 43 -10.52 -16.77 2.10
C VAL A 43 -10.81 -18.19 2.53
N LYS A 44 -11.21 -18.37 3.80
CA LYS A 44 -11.47 -19.71 4.37
C LYS A 44 -12.59 -20.45 3.63
N ASN A 45 -13.61 -19.74 3.16
CA ASN A 45 -14.76 -20.32 2.47
C ASN A 45 -14.51 -20.62 0.99
N ASN A 46 -13.45 -20.06 0.38
CA ASN A 46 -13.16 -20.18 -1.04
C ASN A 46 -11.69 -20.59 -1.28
N PRO A 47 -11.20 -21.71 -0.71
CA PRO A 47 -9.78 -22.09 -0.79
C PRO A 47 -9.31 -22.33 -2.24
N ASP A 48 -10.20 -22.78 -3.11
CA ASP A 48 -9.98 -22.99 -4.55
C ASP A 48 -9.58 -21.71 -5.29
N LYS A 49 -10.00 -20.54 -4.80
CA LYS A 49 -9.66 -19.23 -5.38
C LYS A 49 -8.31 -18.68 -4.91
N PHE A 50 -7.71 -19.24 -3.86
CA PHE A 50 -6.46 -18.74 -3.30
C PHE A 50 -5.37 -19.82 -3.38
N PRO A 51 -4.82 -20.09 -4.58
CA PRO A 51 -3.70 -21.01 -4.71
C PRO A 51 -2.43 -20.43 -4.06
N GLN A 52 -1.40 -21.27 -3.97
CA GLN A 52 -0.13 -20.90 -3.34
C GLN A 52 0.45 -19.61 -3.96
N GLY A 53 0.91 -18.70 -3.11
CA GLY A 53 1.49 -17.40 -3.52
C GLY A 53 0.51 -16.24 -3.54
N PHE A 54 -0.81 -16.47 -3.48
CA PHE A 54 -1.79 -15.37 -3.46
C PHE A 54 -1.85 -14.68 -2.10
N ILE A 55 -1.61 -15.47 -1.04
CA ILE A 55 -1.57 -15.04 0.34
C ILE A 55 -0.23 -15.45 0.92
N LEU A 56 0.43 -14.52 1.60
CA LEU A 56 1.65 -14.75 2.35
C LEU A 56 1.31 -14.81 3.84
N GLU A 57 1.86 -15.83 4.51
CA GLU A 57 1.91 -15.88 5.96
C GLU A 57 3.22 -15.25 6.43
N LEU A 58 3.09 -14.26 7.29
CA LEU A 58 4.22 -13.53 7.86
C LEU A 58 4.94 -14.38 8.90
N ASP A 59 6.27 -14.45 8.80
CA ASP A 59 7.10 -15.00 9.87
C ASP A 59 7.19 -14.03 11.05
N LYS A 60 7.60 -14.51 12.22
CA LYS A 60 7.74 -13.71 13.45
C LYS A 60 8.63 -12.48 13.23
N ASN A 61 9.73 -12.65 12.50
CA ASN A 61 10.66 -11.55 12.20
C ASN A 61 10.03 -10.52 11.26
N GLU A 62 9.28 -10.97 10.25
CA GLU A 62 8.55 -10.09 9.33
C GLU A 62 7.47 -9.31 10.09
N LEU A 63 6.78 -9.96 11.03
CA LEU A 63 5.78 -9.35 11.90
C LEU A 63 6.38 -8.29 12.83
N GLU A 64 7.56 -8.53 13.41
CA GLU A 64 8.26 -7.54 14.24
C GLU A 64 8.67 -6.30 13.43
N ASN A 65 9.15 -6.50 12.20
CA ASN A 65 9.48 -5.41 11.27
C ASN A 65 8.25 -4.59 10.85
N LEU A 66 7.08 -5.23 10.73
CA LEU A 66 5.82 -4.51 10.51
C LEU A 66 5.40 -3.71 11.75
N ARG A 67 5.60 -4.26 12.95
CA ARG A 67 5.31 -3.54 14.20
C ARG A 67 6.18 -2.31 14.38
N SER A 68 7.48 -2.41 14.10
CA SER A 68 8.40 -1.28 14.26
C SER A 68 8.07 -0.13 13.30
N LYS A 69 7.74 -0.43 12.04
CA LYS A 69 7.29 0.57 11.05
C LYS A 69 6.01 1.30 11.46
N ASN A 70 5.04 0.59 12.04
CA ASN A 70 3.79 1.17 12.55
C ASN A 70 3.98 1.97 13.86
N LEU A 71 5.02 1.67 14.65
CA LEU A 71 5.33 2.40 15.88
C LEU A 71 6.07 3.71 15.58
N THR A 72 6.92 3.76 14.55
CA THR A 72 7.64 4.97 14.16
C THR A 72 6.74 6.08 13.61
N THR A 73 5.63 5.75 12.96
CA THR A 73 4.65 6.75 12.49
C THR A 73 3.84 7.37 13.63
N ASN A 74 3.72 6.69 14.77
CA ASN A 74 3.07 7.22 15.97
C ASN A 74 4.03 7.99 16.90
N ALA A 75 5.34 7.88 16.71
CA ALA A 75 6.33 8.51 17.60
C ALA A 75 6.46 10.03 17.39
N LEU A 76 6.04 10.55 16.24
CA LEU A 76 6.16 11.99 15.92
C LEU A 76 4.94 12.83 16.32
N GLU A 77 3.84 12.22 16.78
CA GLU A 77 2.58 12.96 16.97
C GLU A 77 1.95 12.83 18.36
N SER A 78 2.73 12.58 19.42
CA SER A 78 2.16 12.45 20.77
C SER A 78 3.06 12.95 21.90
N LYS A 79 3.41 14.24 21.88
CA LYS A 79 3.65 15.01 23.11
C LYS A 79 2.35 15.64 23.66
N SER A 80 1.19 15.13 23.26
CA SER A 80 -0.10 15.65 23.73
C SER A 80 -1.15 14.55 23.86
N LYS A 81 -1.83 14.60 25.01
CA LYS A 81 -3.10 13.96 25.36
C LYS A 81 -3.09 12.47 25.74
N ASN A 82 -2.91 12.30 27.05
CA ASN A 82 -3.83 11.60 27.94
C ASN A 82 -5.32 11.68 27.50
N LEU A 83 -5.74 10.95 26.45
CA LEU A 83 -7.15 10.58 26.12
C LEU A 83 -7.17 9.90 24.73
N ARG A 84 -6.61 8.69 24.60
CA ARG A 84 -6.95 7.79 23.47
C ARG A 84 -7.39 6.44 24.06
N SER A 85 -8.61 6.05 23.69
CA SER A 85 -9.34 4.85 24.11
C SER A 85 -8.45 3.61 24.26
N GLN A 86 -8.45 3.02 25.46
CA GLN A 86 -7.67 1.83 25.82
C GLN A 86 -8.11 0.53 25.12
N ASN A 87 -9.02 0.60 24.13
CA ASN A 87 -9.59 -0.59 23.49
C ASN A 87 -8.94 -0.99 22.16
N ALA A 88 -8.07 -0.16 21.56
CA ALA A 88 -7.49 -0.45 20.24
C ALA A 88 -6.03 -0.96 20.27
N THR A 89 -5.27 -0.69 21.33
CA THR A 89 -3.80 -0.93 21.31
C THR A 89 -3.29 -1.92 22.36
N ALA A 90 -4.15 -2.48 23.21
CA ALA A 90 -3.71 -3.35 24.32
C ALA A 90 -3.75 -4.86 24.02
N ASN A 91 -4.25 -5.32 22.86
CA ASN A 91 -4.50 -6.75 22.63
C ASN A 91 -3.73 -7.40 21.47
N LEU A 92 -2.80 -6.71 20.80
CA LEU A 92 -2.01 -7.37 19.75
C LEU A 92 -0.86 -8.24 20.29
N SER A 93 -0.49 -8.06 21.56
CA SER A 93 0.48 -8.92 22.27
C SER A 93 -0.09 -10.32 22.61
N LYS A 94 -1.42 -10.49 22.61
CA LYS A 94 -2.12 -11.75 22.90
C LYS A 94 -2.85 -12.37 21.69
N THR A 95 -2.77 -11.75 20.51
CA THR A 95 -3.50 -12.26 19.34
C THR A 95 -2.77 -13.48 18.78
N ARG A 96 -3.41 -14.66 18.91
CA ARG A 96 -2.90 -15.96 18.48
C ARG A 96 -2.98 -16.19 16.95
N VAL A 97 -3.38 -15.17 16.19
CA VAL A 97 -3.64 -15.25 14.75
C VAL A 97 -2.64 -14.37 14.03
N THR A 98 -1.81 -14.99 13.21
CA THR A 98 -0.88 -14.31 12.31
C THR A 98 -1.67 -13.53 11.26
N PRO A 99 -1.37 -12.24 11.05
CA PRO A 99 -2.02 -11.47 9.99
C PRO A 99 -1.67 -12.07 8.63
N LYS A 100 -2.63 -12.02 7.70
CA LYS A 100 -2.42 -12.45 6.32
C LYS A 100 -1.99 -11.26 5.46
N ALA A 101 -1.00 -11.48 4.60
CA ALA A 101 -0.59 -10.52 3.59
C ALA A 101 -1.15 -10.95 2.22
N PHE A 102 -1.86 -10.06 1.54
CA PHE A 102 -2.44 -10.32 0.23
C PHE A 102 -1.58 -9.71 -0.86
N THR A 103 -1.16 -10.54 -1.82
CA THR A 103 -0.55 -10.06 -3.06
C THR A 103 -1.58 -9.39 -3.96
N GLU A 104 -1.14 -8.70 -5.00
CA GLU A 104 -2.01 -8.17 -6.06
C GLU A 104 -3.02 -9.23 -6.56
N GLN A 105 -2.54 -10.43 -6.85
CA GLN A 105 -3.38 -11.54 -7.33
C GLN A 105 -4.38 -12.00 -6.26
N GLY A 106 -3.96 -12.03 -4.98
CA GLY A 106 -4.84 -12.29 -3.85
C GLY A 106 -5.95 -11.25 -3.69
N LEU A 107 -5.63 -9.97 -3.90
CA LEU A 107 -6.59 -8.87 -3.88
C LEU A 107 -7.60 -9.01 -5.02
N TYR A 108 -7.16 -9.45 -6.21
CA TYR A 108 -8.07 -9.74 -7.32
C TYR A 108 -9.07 -10.84 -6.99
N MET A 109 -8.64 -11.88 -6.29
CA MET A 109 -9.54 -12.96 -5.88
C MET A 109 -10.54 -12.48 -4.83
N LEU A 110 -10.12 -11.65 -3.87
CA LEU A 110 -11.02 -11.02 -2.91
C LEU A 110 -12.09 -10.16 -3.58
N ALA A 111 -11.75 -9.42 -4.64
CA ALA A 111 -12.72 -8.62 -5.39
C ALA A 111 -13.83 -9.47 -6.06
N THR A 112 -13.56 -10.74 -6.37
CA THR A 112 -14.60 -11.65 -6.90
C THR A 112 -15.59 -12.10 -5.83
N ILE A 113 -15.24 -11.96 -4.55
CA ILE A 113 -16.01 -12.45 -3.39
C ILE A 113 -16.70 -11.28 -2.68
N LEU A 114 -15.97 -10.19 -2.42
CA LEU A 114 -16.47 -9.00 -1.75
C LEU A 114 -17.06 -8.02 -2.78
N LYS A 115 -18.39 -8.00 -2.91
CA LYS A 115 -19.10 -7.29 -4.00
C LYS A 115 -19.85 -6.02 -3.57
N SER A 116 -19.48 -5.41 -2.44
CA SER A 116 -20.11 -4.15 -2.01
C SER A 116 -19.74 -3.00 -2.96
N LYS A 117 -20.56 -1.95 -3.05
CA LYS A 117 -20.25 -0.76 -3.88
C LYS A 117 -18.91 -0.14 -3.52
N GLN A 118 -18.59 -0.11 -2.22
CA GLN A 118 -17.31 0.35 -1.70
C GLN A 118 -16.18 -0.58 -2.14
N ALA A 119 -16.32 -1.90 -1.93
CA ALA A 119 -15.33 -2.89 -2.33
C ALA A 119 -15.00 -2.83 -3.83
N THR A 120 -16.00 -2.64 -4.69
CA THR A 120 -15.79 -2.49 -6.13
C THR A 120 -14.98 -1.24 -6.46
N LYS A 121 -15.31 -0.09 -5.86
CA LYS A 121 -14.55 1.16 -6.07
C LYS A 121 -13.10 1.00 -5.62
N THR A 122 -12.91 0.47 -4.41
CA THR A 122 -11.60 0.18 -3.84
C THR A 122 -10.79 -0.77 -4.71
N THR A 123 -11.42 -1.84 -5.22
CA THR A 123 -10.77 -2.80 -6.11
C THR A 123 -10.24 -2.11 -7.37
N LEU A 124 -11.04 -1.25 -7.99
CA LEU A 124 -10.61 -0.50 -9.17
C LEU A 124 -9.39 0.37 -8.83
N GLN A 125 -9.41 1.06 -7.69
CA GLN A 125 -8.28 1.87 -7.24
C GLN A 125 -7.02 1.02 -6.98
N ILE A 126 -7.17 -0.15 -6.36
CA ILE A 126 -6.07 -1.11 -6.15
C ILE A 126 -5.49 -1.52 -7.51
N ILE A 127 -6.31 -2.01 -8.44
CA ILE A 127 -5.88 -2.43 -9.78
C ILE A 127 -5.12 -1.30 -10.48
N THR A 128 -5.68 -0.08 -10.48
CA THR A 128 -5.03 1.07 -11.13
C THR A 128 -3.69 1.42 -10.48
N THR A 129 -3.58 1.29 -9.15
CA THR A 129 -2.35 1.61 -8.41
C THR A 129 -1.25 0.60 -8.71
N PHE A 130 -1.56 -0.70 -8.66
CA PHE A 130 -0.60 -1.75 -9.01
C PHE A 130 -0.15 -1.68 -10.47
N ALA A 131 -1.07 -1.34 -11.39
CA ALA A 131 -0.73 -1.10 -12.80
C ALA A 131 0.25 0.08 -12.98
N LYS A 132 0.01 1.20 -12.28
CA LYS A 132 0.91 2.36 -12.27
C LYS A 132 2.30 2.00 -11.74
N ILE A 133 2.39 1.29 -10.62
CA ILE A 133 3.66 0.83 -10.04
C ILE A 133 4.42 -0.06 -11.02
N ARG A 134 3.73 -0.97 -11.72
CA ARG A 134 4.34 -1.85 -12.73
C ARG A 134 4.90 -1.07 -13.91
N ASN A 135 4.13 -0.11 -14.45
CA ASN A 135 4.59 0.76 -15.54
C ASN A 135 5.81 1.57 -15.11
N LEU A 136 5.79 2.10 -13.89
CA LEU A 136 6.90 2.86 -13.33
C LEU A 136 8.17 2.02 -13.21
N LYS A 137 8.06 0.77 -12.74
CA LYS A 137 9.17 -0.18 -12.71
C LYS A 137 9.74 -0.47 -14.11
N GLN A 138 8.88 -0.56 -15.12
CA GLN A 138 9.30 -0.75 -16.51
C GLN A 138 10.03 0.47 -17.05
N ASP A 139 9.46 1.66 -16.84
CA ASP A 139 10.08 2.93 -17.25
C ASP A 139 11.46 3.09 -16.57
N PHE A 140 11.58 2.79 -15.28
CA PHE A 140 12.85 2.79 -14.56
C PHE A 140 13.89 1.85 -15.19
N ASN A 141 13.51 0.61 -15.44
CA ASN A 141 14.41 -0.36 -16.07
C ASN A 141 14.81 0.07 -17.49
N GLN A 142 13.94 0.77 -18.20
CA GLN A 142 14.24 1.32 -19.52
C GLN A 142 15.25 2.46 -19.42
N VAL A 143 15.11 3.38 -18.46
CA VAL A 143 16.10 4.44 -18.19
C VAL A 143 17.48 3.85 -17.88
N LEU A 144 17.55 2.78 -17.08
CA LEU A 144 18.81 2.15 -16.69
C LEU A 144 19.56 1.51 -17.87
N ASN A 145 18.83 0.97 -18.85
CA ASN A 145 19.40 0.25 -19.98
C ASN A 145 19.58 1.11 -21.24
N GLU A 146 19.06 2.35 -21.23
CA GLU A 146 19.11 3.25 -22.37
C GLU A 146 20.47 3.96 -22.47
N THR A 147 21.09 3.89 -23.66
CA THR A 147 22.42 4.48 -23.90
C THR A 147 22.35 5.82 -24.62
N ASN A 148 21.23 6.10 -25.31
CA ASN A 148 21.01 7.38 -25.96
C ASN A 148 20.44 8.41 -24.97
N GLU A 149 21.14 9.54 -24.82
CA GLU A 149 20.81 10.59 -23.85
C GLU A 149 19.45 11.28 -24.16
N GLU A 150 19.03 11.40 -25.42
CA GLU A 150 17.75 12.03 -25.78
C GLU A 150 16.54 11.17 -25.35
N THR A 151 16.60 9.86 -25.62
CA THR A 151 15.58 8.90 -25.20
C THR A 151 15.58 8.73 -23.69
N LYS A 152 16.76 8.68 -23.07
CA LYS A 152 16.92 8.61 -21.61
C LYS A 152 16.29 9.81 -20.90
N ASN A 153 16.48 11.02 -21.41
CA ASN A 153 15.85 12.23 -20.86
C ASN A 153 14.33 12.22 -21.01
N THR A 154 13.82 11.73 -22.14
CA THR A 154 12.37 11.63 -22.40
C THR A 154 11.71 10.59 -21.47
N ILE A 155 12.34 9.42 -21.33
CA ILE A 155 11.84 8.36 -20.44
C ILE A 155 12.00 8.78 -18.97
N GLY A 156 13.10 9.44 -18.62
CA GLY A 156 13.31 10.01 -17.28
C GLY A 156 12.26 11.06 -16.90
N ALA A 157 11.85 11.92 -17.84
CA ALA A 157 10.76 12.86 -17.63
C ALA A 157 9.40 12.15 -17.43
N LYS A 158 9.11 11.12 -18.24
CA LYS A 158 7.91 10.28 -18.07
C LYS A 158 7.91 9.57 -16.72
N PHE A 159 9.05 9.02 -16.31
CA PHE A 159 9.24 8.39 -15.02
C PHE A 159 9.01 9.37 -13.85
N GLY A 160 9.57 10.59 -13.96
CA GLY A 160 9.34 11.66 -12.99
C GLY A 160 7.88 12.07 -12.86
N ALA A 161 7.17 12.19 -13.99
CA ALA A 161 5.72 12.45 -14.00
C ALA A 161 4.92 11.30 -13.36
N GLY A 162 5.28 10.04 -13.64
CA GLY A 162 4.65 8.88 -13.02
C GLY A 162 4.90 8.78 -11.50
N LEU A 163 6.09 9.18 -11.03
CA LEU A 163 6.37 9.31 -9.60
C LEU A 163 5.52 10.40 -8.96
N MET A 164 5.36 11.55 -9.62
CA MET A 164 4.49 12.64 -9.16
C MET A 164 3.04 12.17 -9.04
N GLU A 165 2.51 11.48 -10.04
CA GLU A 165 1.13 11.00 -10.03
C GLU A 165 0.87 9.95 -8.95
N ILE A 166 1.88 9.16 -8.58
CA ILE A 166 1.78 8.18 -7.52
C ILE A 166 1.91 8.90 -6.17
N PHE A 167 3.07 9.52 -5.89
CA PHE A 167 3.45 9.97 -4.56
C PHE A 167 3.04 11.41 -4.20
N LEU A 168 2.63 12.25 -5.16
CA LEU A 168 2.36 13.69 -4.95
C LEU A 168 0.92 14.09 -5.24
N ASP A 169 -0.03 13.15 -5.31
CA ASP A 169 -1.47 13.45 -5.29
C ASP A 169 -1.97 13.80 -3.85
N GLU A 170 -1.08 14.27 -2.98
CA GLU A 170 -1.46 15.15 -1.88
C GLU A 170 -1.97 16.44 -2.53
N GLY A 171 -3.25 16.75 -2.31
CA GLY A 171 -3.88 17.96 -2.80
C GLY A 171 -3.04 19.20 -2.49
N LEU A 172 -2.24 19.63 -3.46
CA LEU A 172 -1.75 20.98 -3.56
C LEU A 172 -2.66 21.69 -4.56
N GLU A 173 -3.73 22.29 -4.03
CA GLU A 173 -4.14 23.57 -4.57
C GLU A 173 -2.88 24.45 -4.61
N SER A 174 -2.42 24.68 -5.84
CA SER A 174 -1.52 25.74 -6.27
C SER A 174 -0.93 26.60 -5.14
N GLN A 175 0.36 26.44 -4.86
CA GLN A 175 1.30 27.55 -5.04
C GLN A 175 2.62 27.02 -5.60
N SER A 176 2.89 27.44 -6.83
CA SER A 176 4.16 27.32 -7.52
C SER A 176 5.34 27.68 -6.64
N SER A 177 6.28 26.75 -6.45
CA SER A 177 7.68 27.12 -6.29
C SER A 177 8.56 25.95 -6.74
N GLU A 178 9.26 26.20 -7.85
CA GLU A 178 10.24 25.30 -8.47
C GLU A 178 11.26 24.84 -7.42
N THR A 179 11.32 23.55 -7.14
CA THR A 179 12.42 22.98 -6.36
C THR A 179 13.41 22.32 -7.32
N LYS A 180 14.53 23.00 -7.57
CA LYS A 180 15.69 22.42 -8.28
C LYS A 180 16.24 21.27 -7.46
N ILE A 181 16.06 20.04 -7.93
CA ILE A 181 16.66 18.86 -7.32
C ILE A 181 18.14 18.81 -7.74
N ASN A 182 19.03 19.04 -6.79
CA ASN A 182 20.47 19.00 -6.98
C ASN A 182 20.97 17.57 -6.68
N PHE A 183 21.30 16.80 -7.71
CA PHE A 183 21.92 15.48 -7.55
C PHE A 183 23.41 15.65 -7.27
N GLN A 184 23.78 15.60 -5.99
CA GLN A 184 25.18 15.51 -5.61
C GLN A 184 25.57 14.02 -5.63
N CYS A 185 26.17 13.58 -6.73
CA CYS A 185 26.84 12.28 -6.82
C CYS A 185 27.98 12.22 -5.80
N LEU A 186 27.94 11.23 -4.91
CA LEU A 186 29.09 10.78 -4.14
C LEU A 186 30.05 10.06 -5.10
N ALA A 187 31.25 10.62 -5.23
CA ALA A 187 32.43 9.96 -5.80
C ALA A 187 33.12 9.10 -4.73
#